data_AF-A0A6F8TEV3-F1
#
_entry.id   AF-A0A6F8TEV3-F1
#
_cell.length_a   1.000
_cell.length_b   1.000
_cell.length_c   1.000
_cell.angle_alpha   90.00
_cell.angle_beta   90.00
_cell.angle_gamma   90.00
#
_symmetry.space_group_name_H-M   'P 1'
#
loop_
_entity.id
_entity.type
_entity.pdbx_description
1 polymer ?
#
loop_
_entity_poly.entity_id
_entity_poly.type
_entity_poly.pdbx_seq_one_letter_code
_entity_poly.pdbx_strand_id
1 'polypeptide(L)'
;MLPPVPKTKSSEVTDIINSAVLTGSISEFQYFRCKRLLNDIKETEPLDWFLLSNSIIEMYFDNPILAHQYAREVLKISNSVSILSNLYFVFLSSVDFSSANENIDKIISLCSKQNLPLESFIPIDFKPITYFLDGILNDDLNYYKRFKRKTLMNLFSFLKLKIN
;
A
#
# COMPACT_ATOMS: atom_id res chain seq x y z
N MET A 1 -1.09 -20.52 32.16
CA MET A 1 -0.89 -19.53 31.09
C MET A 1 -0.10 -20.22 29.99
N LEU A 2 -0.62 -20.27 28.77
CA LEU A 2 0.15 -20.80 27.64
C LEU A 2 1.34 -19.87 27.39
N PRO A 3 2.56 -20.40 27.15
CA PRO A 3 3.69 -19.57 26.78
C PRO A 3 3.33 -18.80 25.49
N PRO A 4 3.76 -17.53 25.36
CA PRO A 4 3.50 -16.78 24.15
C PRO A 4 4.12 -17.50 22.95
N VAL A 5 3.36 -17.61 21.86
CA VAL A 5 3.83 -18.23 20.62
C VAL A 5 5.08 -17.47 20.14
N PRO A 6 6.19 -18.17 19.83
CA PRO A 6 7.38 -17.52 19.29
C PRO A 6 7.02 -16.70 18.04
N LYS A 7 7.38 -15.42 18.03
CA LYS A 7 7.18 -14.57 16.86
C LYS A 7 8.04 -15.06 15.71
N THR A 8 7.47 -15.13 14.51
CA THR A 8 8.24 -15.38 13.30
C THR A 8 9.11 -14.15 12.99
N LYS A 9 10.25 -14.35 12.32
CA LYS A 9 11.11 -13.24 11.90
C LYS A 9 10.38 -12.23 11.02
N SER A 10 9.46 -12.69 10.15
CA SER A 10 8.60 -11.81 9.35
C SER A 10 7.66 -10.98 10.21
N SER A 11 7.02 -11.58 11.23
CA SER A 11 6.17 -10.83 12.17
C SER A 11 6.95 -9.76 12.94
N GLU A 12 8.21 -10.04 13.28
CA GLU A 12 9.07 -9.08 13.95
C GLU A 12 9.43 -7.89 13.04
N VAL A 13 9.71 -8.13 11.77
CA VAL A 13 9.91 -7.06 10.77
C VAL A 13 8.65 -6.21 10.65
N THR A 14 7.48 -6.84 10.57
CA THR A 14 6.19 -6.13 10.52
C THR A 14 5.94 -5.29 11.77
N ASP A 15 6.28 -5.78 12.96
CA ASP A 15 6.16 -5.02 14.21
C ASP A 15 7.05 -3.77 14.19
N ILE A 16 8.28 -3.89 13.69
CA ILE A 16 9.19 -2.75 13.57
C ILE A 16 8.63 -1.72 12.58
N ILE A 17 8.15 -2.15 11.42
CA ILE A 17 7.52 -1.27 10.43
C ILE A 17 6.29 -0.56 11.03
N ASN A 18 5.41 -1.29 11.70
CA ASN A 18 4.22 -0.72 12.33
C ASN A 18 4.58 0.29 13.43
N SER A 19 5.66 0.05 14.17
CA SER A 19 6.16 1.03 15.13
C SER A 19 6.67 2.31 14.44
N ALA A 20 7.30 2.16 13.28
CA ALA A 20 7.81 3.29 12.48
C ALA A 20 6.69 4.17 11.92
N VAL A 21 5.53 3.59 11.60
CA VAL A 21 4.33 4.36 11.19
C VAL A 21 3.94 5.39 12.25
N LEU A 22 4.11 5.06 13.53
CA LEU A 22 3.75 5.95 14.65
C LEU A 22 4.84 6.99 14.94
N THR A 23 6.12 6.61 14.79
CA THR A 23 7.25 7.49 15.09
C THR A 23 7.72 8.32 13.91
N GLY A 24 7.30 7.98 12.68
CA GLY A 24 7.74 8.60 11.43
C GLY A 24 9.16 8.22 10.99
N SER A 25 9.84 7.33 11.71
CA SER A 25 11.23 6.93 11.42
C SER A 25 11.61 5.61 12.06
N ILE A 26 12.65 4.96 11.52
CA ILE A 26 13.30 3.78 12.10
C ILE A 26 14.68 4.19 12.65
N SER A 27 15.01 3.77 13.87
CA SER A 27 16.35 3.97 14.43
C SER A 27 17.40 3.10 13.75
N GLU A 28 18.67 3.49 13.77
CA GLU A 28 19.78 2.74 13.18
C GLU A 28 19.85 1.28 13.67
N PHE A 29 19.61 1.06 14.97
CA PHE A 29 19.54 -0.28 15.54
C PHE A 29 18.41 -1.12 14.95
N GLN A 30 17.21 -0.54 14.83
CA GLN A 30 16.06 -1.22 14.22
C GLN A 30 16.31 -1.48 12.73
N TYR A 31 16.94 -0.54 12.01
CA TYR A 31 17.30 -0.69 10.61
C TYR A 31 18.20 -1.91 10.41
N PHE A 32 19.36 -1.98 11.08
CA PHE A 32 20.27 -3.12 10.95
C PHE A 32 19.64 -4.45 11.38
N ARG A 33 18.79 -4.41 12.41
CA ARG A 33 18.02 -5.58 12.84
C ARG A 33 17.09 -6.07 11.73
N CYS A 34 16.32 -5.18 11.11
CA CYS A 34 15.47 -5.50 9.97
C CYS A 34 16.27 -6.08 8.79
N LYS A 35 17.39 -5.46 8.41
CA LYS A 35 18.22 -5.97 7.30
C LYS A 35 18.73 -7.39 7.58
N ARG A 36 19.16 -7.67 8.81
CA ARG A 36 19.56 -9.03 9.21
C ARG A 36 18.40 -10.01 9.16
N LEU A 37 17.25 -9.66 9.74
CA LEU A 37 16.06 -10.53 9.73
C LEU A 37 15.59 -10.84 8.30
N LEU A 38 15.57 -9.82 7.43
CA LEU A 38 15.19 -9.98 6.03
C LEU A 38 16.15 -10.89 5.27
N ASN A 39 17.46 -10.74 5.47
CA ASN A 39 18.45 -11.63 4.87
C ASN A 39 18.25 -13.09 5.28
N ASP A 40 17.88 -13.34 6.54
CA ASP A 40 17.63 -14.70 7.04
C ASP A 40 16.38 -15.36 6.43
N ILE A 41 15.42 -14.58 5.94
CA ILE A 41 14.13 -15.08 5.42
C ILE A 41 13.94 -14.85 3.92
N LYS A 42 14.99 -14.40 3.22
CA LYS A 42 14.95 -14.04 1.79
C LYS A 42 14.47 -15.20 0.89
N GLU A 43 14.81 -16.43 1.25
CA GLU A 43 14.45 -17.63 0.48
C GLU A 43 13.09 -18.23 0.86
N THR A 44 12.55 -17.85 2.02
CA THR A 44 11.32 -18.45 2.58
C THR A 44 10.08 -17.59 2.35
N GLU A 45 10.23 -16.27 2.28
CA GLU A 45 9.13 -15.34 2.11
C GLU A 45 8.90 -14.97 0.62
N PRO A 46 7.66 -14.60 0.23
CA PRO A 46 7.39 -14.11 -1.12
C PRO A 46 8.28 -12.93 -1.50
N LEU A 47 8.76 -12.94 -2.74
CA LEU A 47 9.70 -11.92 -3.23
C LEU A 47 9.11 -10.51 -3.18
N ASP A 48 7.84 -10.34 -3.54
CA ASP A 48 7.16 -9.04 -3.51
C ASP A 48 6.99 -8.50 -2.08
N TRP A 49 6.68 -9.35 -1.11
CA TRP A 49 6.67 -8.99 0.31
C TRP A 49 8.05 -8.60 0.82
N PHE A 50 9.09 -9.36 0.45
CA PHE A 50 10.48 -9.06 0.83
C PHE A 50 10.94 -7.71 0.27
N LEU A 51 10.66 -7.44 -1.00
CA LEU A 51 11.01 -6.19 -1.66
C LEU A 51 10.20 -5.01 -1.10
N LEU A 52 8.89 -5.18 -0.85
CA LEU A 52 8.06 -4.16 -0.22
C LEU A 52 8.59 -3.79 1.17
N SER A 53 8.92 -4.80 1.98
CA SER A 53 9.44 -4.60 3.33
C SER A 53 10.76 -3.83 3.31
N ASN A 54 11.70 -4.21 2.42
CA ASN A 54 12.91 -3.44 2.20
C ASN A 54 12.59 -1.99 1.79
N SER A 55 11.68 -1.81 0.83
CA SER A 55 11.28 -0.50 0.34
C SER A 55 10.78 0.42 1.45
N ILE A 56 9.88 -0.08 2.30
CA ILE A 56 9.33 0.69 3.44
C ILE A 56 10.41 0.98 4.49
N ILE A 57 11.27 0.01 4.80
CA ILE A 57 12.36 0.20 5.78
C ILE A 57 13.35 1.27 5.30
N GLU A 58 13.77 1.22 4.03
CA GLU A 58 14.65 2.25 3.46
C GLU A 58 13.98 3.62 3.47
N MET A 59 12.67 3.69 3.21
CA MET A 59 11.93 4.96 3.27
C MET A 59 11.94 5.55 4.69
N TYR A 60 11.65 4.74 5.72
CA TYR A 60 11.68 5.21 7.11
C TYR A 60 13.09 5.46 7.67
N PHE A 61 14.13 5.00 6.98
CA PHE A 61 15.53 5.27 7.31
C PHE A 61 16.13 6.39 6.44
N ASP A 62 15.29 7.16 5.75
CA ASP A 62 15.69 8.31 4.92
C ASP A 62 16.60 7.95 3.73
N ASN A 63 16.38 6.77 3.13
CA ASN A 63 17.03 6.30 1.91
C ASN A 63 16.03 6.20 0.74
N PRO A 64 15.44 7.32 0.26
CA PRO A 64 14.35 7.29 -0.73
C PRO A 64 14.77 6.70 -2.08
N ILE A 65 16.04 6.85 -2.47
CA ILE A 65 16.56 6.31 -3.74
C ILE A 65 16.48 4.78 -3.75
N LEU A 66 16.98 4.14 -2.68
CA LEU A 66 16.99 2.68 -2.58
C LEU A 66 15.58 2.14 -2.31
N ALA A 67 14.79 2.86 -1.50
CA ALA A 67 13.37 2.57 -1.30
C ALA A 67 12.62 2.50 -2.64
N HIS A 68 12.84 3.50 -3.50
CA HIS A 68 12.21 3.61 -4.81
C HIS A 68 12.62 2.49 -5.77
N GLN A 69 13.90 2.11 -5.79
CA GLN A 69 14.39 0.99 -6.59
C GLN A 69 13.65 -0.31 -6.25
N TYR A 70 13.52 -0.64 -4.96
CA TYR A 70 12.72 -1.78 -4.52
C TYR A 70 11.25 -1.64 -4.91
N ALA A 71 10.67 -0.44 -4.74
CA ALA A 71 9.27 -0.19 -5.04
C ALA A 71 8.92 -0.44 -6.51
N ARG A 72 9.79 -0.01 -7.44
CA ARG A 72 9.61 -0.24 -8.88
C ARG A 72 9.64 -1.73 -9.22
N GLU A 73 10.46 -2.53 -8.55
CA GLU A 73 10.46 -3.98 -8.74
C GLU A 73 9.19 -4.63 -8.19
N VAL A 74 8.70 -4.22 -7.01
CA VAL A 74 7.40 -4.69 -6.47
C VAL A 74 6.27 -4.38 -7.44
N LEU A 75 6.23 -3.15 -7.98
CA LEU A 75 5.19 -2.73 -8.93
C LEU A 75 5.14 -3.62 -10.16
N LYS A 76 6.29 -4.08 -10.67
CA LYS A 76 6.35 -4.99 -11.82
C LYS A 76 5.79 -6.37 -11.46
N ILE A 77 6.25 -6.96 -10.36
CA ILE A 77 6.03 -8.39 -10.10
C ILE A 77 4.75 -8.70 -9.31
N SER A 78 4.27 -7.79 -8.46
CA SER A 78 3.21 -8.13 -7.50
C SER A 78 1.83 -8.17 -8.15
N ASN A 79 1.07 -9.20 -7.82
CA ASN A 79 -0.36 -9.35 -8.15
C ASN A 79 -1.24 -9.30 -6.88
N SER A 80 -0.66 -8.97 -5.73
CA SER A 80 -1.36 -8.85 -4.46
C SER A 80 -1.82 -7.41 -4.27
N VAL A 81 -3.14 -7.21 -4.24
CA VAL A 81 -3.70 -5.87 -4.07
C VAL A 81 -3.27 -5.26 -2.73
N SER A 82 -3.20 -6.05 -1.65
CA SER A 82 -2.72 -5.57 -0.35
C SER A 82 -1.27 -5.08 -0.37
N ILE A 83 -0.39 -5.75 -1.13
CA ILE A 83 1.01 -5.31 -1.28
C ILE A 83 1.07 -4.01 -2.06
N LEU A 84 0.31 -3.92 -3.17
CA LEU A 84 0.23 -2.71 -3.99
C LEU A 84 -0.37 -1.52 -3.22
N SER A 85 -1.37 -1.74 -2.37
CA SER A 85 -1.94 -0.70 -1.49
C SER A 85 -0.88 -0.10 -0.56
N ASN A 86 -0.03 -0.94 0.04
CA ASN A 86 1.06 -0.48 0.89
C ASN A 86 2.19 0.17 0.08
N LEU A 87 2.45 -0.32 -1.13
CA LEU A 87 3.45 0.24 -2.04
C LEU A 87 3.18 1.70 -2.40
N TYR A 88 1.91 2.11 -2.45
CA TYR A 88 1.50 3.48 -2.75
C TYR A 88 2.14 4.50 -1.80
N PHE A 89 2.29 4.16 -0.51
CA PHE A 89 2.97 5.02 0.46
C PHE A 89 4.38 5.39 0.00
N VAL A 90 5.15 4.43 -0.50
CA VAL A 90 6.54 4.67 -0.90
C VAL A 90 6.60 5.65 -2.08
N PHE A 91 5.77 5.46 -3.10
CA PHE A 91 5.74 6.38 -4.25
C PHE A 91 5.26 7.78 -3.87
N LEU A 92 4.30 7.88 -2.97
CA LEU A 92 3.83 9.16 -2.45
C LEU A 92 4.94 9.88 -1.66
N SER A 93 5.63 9.15 -0.76
CA SER A 93 6.73 9.68 0.05
C SER A 93 7.96 10.04 -0.78
N SER A 94 8.21 9.34 -1.89
CA SER A 94 9.29 9.68 -2.83
C SER A 94 8.88 10.72 -3.87
N VAL A 95 7.65 11.26 -3.82
CA VAL A 95 7.13 12.24 -4.80
C VAL A 95 7.12 11.68 -6.24
N ASP A 96 7.05 10.36 -6.41
CA ASP A 96 6.90 9.72 -7.73
C ASP A 96 5.42 9.46 -8.02
N PHE A 97 4.73 10.53 -8.38
CA PHE A 97 3.30 10.49 -8.65
C PHE A 97 2.94 9.68 -9.90
N SER A 98 3.86 9.56 -10.86
CA SER A 98 3.65 8.74 -12.06
C SER A 98 3.54 7.26 -11.67
N SER A 99 4.50 6.75 -10.89
CA SER A 99 4.43 5.39 -10.37
C SER A 99 3.29 5.20 -9.37
N ALA A 100 2.91 6.24 -8.61
CA ALA A 100 1.74 6.18 -7.73
C ALA A 100 0.44 5.97 -8.52
N ASN A 101 0.25 6.68 -9.64
CA ASN A 101 -0.90 6.47 -10.52
C ASN A 101 -0.86 5.09 -11.19
N GLU A 102 0.30 4.69 -11.73
CA GLU A 102 0.50 3.35 -12.32
C GLU A 102 0.12 2.23 -11.34
N ASN A 103 0.49 2.40 -10.06
CA ASN A 103 0.13 1.46 -8.99
C ASN A 103 -1.40 1.41 -8.76
N ILE A 104 -2.07 2.56 -8.73
CA ILE A 104 -3.53 2.63 -8.55
C ILE A 104 -4.27 1.98 -9.73
N ASP A 105 -3.82 2.22 -10.96
CA ASP A 105 -4.39 1.58 -12.15
C ASP A 105 -4.25 0.06 -12.08
N LYS A 106 -3.09 -0.42 -11.60
CA LYS A 106 -2.86 -1.85 -11.38
C LYS A 106 -3.79 -2.42 -10.31
N ILE A 107 -3.99 -1.72 -9.19
CA ILE A 107 -4.96 -2.08 -8.14
C ILE A 107 -6.37 -2.19 -8.72
N ILE A 108 -6.83 -1.18 -9.47
CA ILE A 108 -8.17 -1.16 -10.09
C ILE A 108 -8.33 -2.36 -11.04
N SER A 109 -7.34 -2.61 -11.89
CA SER A 109 -7.32 -3.73 -12.83
C SER A 109 -7.41 -5.08 -12.11
N LEU A 110 -6.63 -5.28 -11.05
CA LEU A 110 -6.64 -6.53 -10.27
C LEU A 110 -7.95 -6.72 -9.51
N CYS A 111 -8.47 -5.67 -8.87
CA CYS A 111 -9.77 -5.72 -8.19
C CYS A 111 -10.89 -6.11 -9.15
N SER A 112 -10.91 -5.52 -10.35
CA SER A 112 -11.90 -5.87 -11.38
C SER A 112 -11.74 -7.31 -11.87
N LYS A 113 -10.53 -7.80 -12.07
CA LYS A 113 -10.27 -9.17 -12.54
C LYS A 113 -10.61 -10.23 -11.49
N GLN A 114 -10.38 -9.92 -10.22
CA GLN A 114 -10.55 -10.83 -9.08
C GLN A 114 -11.90 -10.66 -8.36
N ASN A 115 -12.75 -9.74 -8.83
CA ASN A 115 -14.02 -9.36 -8.18
C ASN A 115 -13.84 -8.96 -6.70
N LEU A 116 -12.80 -8.18 -6.41
CA LEU A 116 -12.52 -7.68 -5.06
C LEU A 116 -13.17 -6.30 -4.82
N PRO A 117 -13.55 -5.98 -3.57
CA PRO A 117 -14.11 -4.68 -3.21
C PRO A 117 -13.02 -3.60 -3.28
N LEU A 118 -13.03 -2.81 -4.35
CA LEU A 118 -12.01 -1.79 -4.63
C LEU A 118 -11.81 -0.80 -3.46
N GLU A 119 -12.89 -0.43 -2.76
CA GLU A 119 -12.89 0.50 -1.63
C GLU A 119 -12.04 0.04 -0.45
N SER A 120 -11.84 -1.27 -0.31
CA SER A 120 -11.03 -1.84 0.77
C SER A 120 -9.53 -1.75 0.50
N PHE A 121 -9.13 -1.46 -0.75
CA PHE A 121 -7.73 -1.50 -1.17
C PHE A 121 -7.19 -0.17 -1.69
N ILE A 122 -8.06 0.78 -2.06
CA ILE A 122 -7.59 2.13 -2.37
C ILE A 122 -7.06 2.78 -1.08
N PRO A 123 -5.83 3.33 -1.09
CA PRO A 123 -5.29 4.07 0.04
C PRO A 123 -6.21 5.22 0.44
N ILE A 124 -6.44 5.42 1.74
CA ILE A 124 -7.37 6.44 2.26
C ILE A 124 -6.97 7.86 1.82
N ASP A 125 -5.67 8.12 1.74
CA ASP A 125 -5.12 9.40 1.32
C ASP A 125 -4.96 9.53 -0.20
N PHE A 126 -5.44 8.55 -0.97
CA PHE A 126 -5.51 8.68 -2.42
C PHE A 126 -6.47 9.81 -2.78
N LYS A 127 -5.90 10.95 -3.11
CA LYS A 127 -6.54 12.00 -3.88
C LYS A 127 -6.02 11.83 -5.30
N PRO A 128 -6.87 11.81 -6.35
CA PRO A 128 -6.39 11.81 -7.72
C PRO A 128 -5.35 12.92 -7.89
N ILE A 129 -4.09 12.52 -8.02
CA ILE A 129 -2.95 13.45 -8.10
C ILE A 129 -2.97 14.22 -9.43
N THR A 130 -3.91 13.87 -10.32
CA THR A 130 -4.30 14.58 -11.54
C THR A 130 -4.48 16.09 -11.37
N TYR A 131 -4.70 16.58 -10.14
CA TYR A 131 -4.80 18.03 -9.88
C TYR A 131 -3.46 18.78 -9.84
N PHE A 132 -2.32 18.12 -9.57
CA PHE A 132 -1.08 18.86 -9.30
C PHE A 132 -0.07 18.90 -10.46
N LEU A 133 -0.05 17.93 -11.39
CA LEU A 133 1.04 17.86 -12.37
C LEU A 133 0.67 17.57 -13.83
N ASP A 134 -0.42 16.83 -14.12
CA ASP A 134 -0.56 16.31 -15.50
C ASP A 134 -1.44 17.16 -16.43
N GLY A 135 -2.25 18.11 -15.96
CA GLY A 135 -3.10 18.92 -16.86
C GLY A 135 -4.10 18.12 -17.71
N ILE A 136 -4.16 16.79 -17.59
CA ILE A 136 -5.12 15.91 -18.26
C ILE A 136 -6.38 15.89 -17.41
N LEU A 137 -7.16 16.95 -17.59
CA LEU A 137 -8.58 17.00 -17.27
C LEU A 137 -9.32 16.13 -18.29
N ASN A 138 -10.24 15.30 -17.80
CA ASN A 138 -11.30 14.59 -18.53
C ASN A 138 -11.02 13.12 -18.82
N ASP A 139 -11.15 12.25 -17.81
CA ASP A 139 -12.16 11.17 -17.85
C ASP A 139 -12.31 10.41 -16.52
N ASP A 140 -11.25 10.31 -15.71
CA ASP A 140 -11.28 9.49 -14.48
C ASP A 140 -12.11 10.10 -13.33
N LEU A 141 -12.31 11.42 -13.33
CA LEU A 141 -13.16 12.11 -12.36
C LEU A 141 -14.63 11.65 -12.45
N ASN A 142 -15.07 11.23 -13.63
CA ASN A 142 -16.42 10.70 -13.85
C ASN A 142 -16.57 9.27 -13.31
N TYR A 143 -15.51 8.46 -13.32
CA TYR A 143 -15.50 7.13 -12.74
C TYR A 143 -15.70 7.18 -11.22
N TYR A 144 -14.93 8.03 -10.52
CA TYR A 144 -15.07 8.19 -9.07
C TYR A 144 -16.37 8.89 -8.64
N LYS A 145 -16.84 9.90 -9.38
CA LYS A 145 -18.15 10.53 -9.11
C LYS A 145 -19.30 9.53 -9.25
N ARG A 146 -19.23 8.60 -10.22
CA ARG A 146 -20.21 7.50 -10.35
C ARG A 146 -20.13 6.54 -9.17
N PHE A 147 -18.91 6.23 -8.72
CA PHE A 147 -18.67 5.33 -7.60
C PHE A 147 -19.27 5.86 -6.29
N LYS A 148 -18.98 7.12 -5.93
CA LYS A 148 -19.52 7.78 -4.73
C LYS A 148 -21.05 7.96 -4.77
N ARG A 149 -21.63 8.17 -5.96
CA ARG A 149 -23.10 8.22 -6.14
C ARG A 149 -23.77 6.87 -5.86
N LYS A 150 -23.15 5.76 -6.25
CA LYS A 150 -23.71 4.41 -6.03
C LYS A 150 -23.79 4.07 -4.54
N THR A 151 -22.76 4.44 -3.76
CA THR A 151 -22.74 4.24 -2.30
C THR A 151 -23.81 5.06 -1.59
N LEU A 152 -24.00 6.33 -2.00
CA LEU A 152 -25.07 7.19 -1.48
C LEU A 152 -26.47 6.66 -1.82
N MET A 153 -26.70 6.24 -3.08
CA MET A 153 -27.99 5.66 -3.47
C MET A 153 -28.31 4.36 -2.71
N ASN A 154 -27.31 3.51 -2.45
CA ASN A 154 -27.47 2.31 -1.65
C ASN A 154 -27.82 2.66 -0.18
N LEU A 155 -27.19 3.67 0.41
CA LEU A 155 -27.52 4.14 1.76
C LEU A 155 -28.97 4.65 1.85
N PHE A 156 -29.43 5.44 0.88
CA PHE A 156 -30.81 5.93 0.83
C PHE A 156 -31.83 4.79 0.61
N SER A 157 -31.50 3.78 -0.18
CA SER A 157 -32.35 2.60 -0.37
C SER A 157 -32.49 1.77 0.91
N PHE A 158 -31.39 1.64 1.67
CA PHE A 158 -31.36 0.92 2.94
C PHE A 158 -32.13 1.66 4.04
N LEU A 159 -32.06 2.99 4.06
CA LEU A 159 -32.84 3.84 4.97
C LEU A 159 -34.34 3.79 4.67
N LYS A 160 -34.73 3.72 3.39
CA LYS A 160 -36.16 3.57 3.00
C LYS A 160 -36.76 2.23 3.43
N LEU A 161 -35.98 1.14 3.42
CA LEU A 161 -36.46 -0.19 3.83
C LEU A 161 -36.64 -0.34 5.34
N LYS A 162 -36.06 0.55 6.16
CA LYS A 162 -36.23 0.54 7.63
C LYS A 162 -37.39 1.41 8.14
N ILE A 163 -38.09 2.12 7.26
CA ILE A 163 -39.17 3.07 7.60
C ILE A 163 -40.57 2.49 7.24
N ASN A 164 -40.63 1.28 6.68
CA ASN A 164 -41.89 0.56 6.44
C ASN A 164 -42.06 -0.61 7.42
#